data_AF-A0A8R7UST4-F1
#
_entry.id   AF-A0A8R7UST4-F1
#
_cell.length_a   1.000
_cell.length_b   1.000
_cell.length_c   1.000
_cell.angle_alpha   90.00
_cell.angle_beta   90.00
_cell.angle_gamma   90.00
#
_symmetry.space_group_name_H-M   'P 1'
#
loop_
_entity.id
_entity.type
_entity.pdbx_description
1 polymer ?
#
loop_
_entity_poly.entity_id
_entity_poly.type
_entity_poly.pdbx_seq_one_letter_code
_entity_poly.pdbx_strand_id
1 'polypeptide(L)'
;MYSHGVSVVSDGWTNMKNHPLINVIASNSRGSMFLYAEDFSGEEKTGEAIAQFLLQAIEEIGPSNVLQVIMIMHLIAELRVKKFRKCISIYFGLRVVHTLNLVFKDFAKKFAWMVDTYQTGKAIVKFFRNHQHFRDLFRRNSKLDLLKVSKTRFASHYIVLKRLMDVREALTTTIVTSKWKELVKACDVQTTAAANAIAQNIIDETFWDEIKIILDITKPLYMVIKFSDGEGPKSSDIYERMDNMLGEMQEVMTREDNPHKDDWSKVNEIILYR
;
A
#
# COMPACT_ATOMS: atom_id res chain seq x y z
N MET A 1 38.33 18.03 -0.09
CA MET A 1 37.73 16.68 -0.08
C MET A 1 36.33 16.76 0.51
N TYR A 2 35.29 16.80 -0.33
CA TYR A 2 33.90 16.57 0.10
C TYR A 2 33.13 15.99 -1.08
N SER A 3 33.51 14.81 -1.56
CA SER A 3 32.72 14.07 -2.55
C SER A 3 31.56 13.41 -1.81
N HIS A 4 30.48 14.15 -1.61
CA HIS A 4 29.23 13.54 -1.18
C HIS A 4 28.81 12.56 -2.29
N GLY A 5 28.84 11.27 -1.98
CA GLY A 5 28.41 10.23 -2.90
C GLY A 5 26.97 10.45 -3.35
N VAL A 6 26.67 9.97 -4.55
CA VAL A 6 25.36 10.11 -5.21
C VAL A 6 24.61 8.80 -5.10
N SER A 7 23.32 8.90 -4.79
CA SER A 7 22.36 7.80 -4.88
C SER A 7 21.68 7.87 -6.26
N VAL A 8 21.74 6.79 -7.02
CA VAL A 8 20.99 6.64 -8.26
C VAL A 8 19.61 6.08 -7.91
N VAL A 9 18.54 6.79 -8.20
CA VAL A 9 17.16 6.41 -7.89
C VAL A 9 16.41 6.21 -9.18
N SER A 10 15.79 5.04 -9.36
CA SER A 10 14.95 4.77 -10.52
C SER A 10 13.48 4.55 -10.13
N ASP A 11 12.56 5.11 -10.92
CA ASP A 11 11.13 4.83 -10.88
C ASP A 11 10.66 4.23 -12.19
N GLY A 12 9.61 3.42 -12.12
CA GLY A 12 8.92 2.92 -13.28
C GLY A 12 7.42 3.07 -13.10
N TRP A 13 6.75 3.69 -14.07
CA TRP A 13 5.29 3.71 -14.11
C TRP A 13 4.78 3.36 -15.49
N THR A 14 3.54 2.88 -15.53
CA THR A 14 2.83 2.65 -16.78
C THR A 14 1.70 3.66 -16.85
N ASN A 15 1.64 4.44 -17.93
CA ASN A 15 0.59 5.44 -18.09
C ASN A 15 -0.77 4.77 -18.42
N MET A 16 -1.86 5.56 -18.49
CA MET A 16 -3.20 5.04 -18.78
C MET A 16 -3.34 4.40 -20.17
N LYS A 17 -2.42 4.68 -21.10
CA LYS A 17 -2.35 4.10 -22.45
C LYS A 17 -1.46 2.84 -22.50
N ASN A 18 -1.06 2.32 -21.35
CA ASN A 18 -0.15 1.18 -21.22
C ASN A 18 1.26 1.42 -21.77
N HIS A 19 1.72 2.67 -21.87
CA HIS A 19 3.12 2.94 -22.21
C HIS A 19 3.94 2.97 -20.92
N PRO A 20 4.90 2.04 -20.75
CA PRO A 20 5.81 2.03 -19.62
C PRO A 20 6.90 3.08 -19.79
N LEU A 21 7.13 3.89 -18.76
CA LEU A 21 8.27 4.79 -18.68
C LEU A 21 9.13 4.39 -17.47
N ILE A 22 10.44 4.41 -17.64
CA ILE A 22 11.39 4.28 -16.53
C ILE A 22 12.26 5.54 -16.50
N ASN A 23 12.46 6.13 -15.33
CA ASN A 23 13.32 7.29 -15.16
C ASN A 23 14.46 7.02 -14.19
N VAL A 24 15.49 7.88 -14.25
CA VAL A 24 16.63 7.91 -13.35
C VAL A 24 16.84 9.31 -12.80
N ILE A 25 17.08 9.39 -11.50
CA ILE A 25 17.38 10.60 -10.74
C ILE A 25 18.66 10.36 -9.95
N ALA A 26 19.60 11.30 -10.00
CA ALA A 26 20.75 11.36 -9.12
C ALA A 26 20.39 12.19 -7.88
N SER A 27 20.61 11.66 -6.68
CA SER A 27 20.26 12.36 -5.43
C SER A 27 21.40 12.32 -4.41
N ASN A 28 21.64 13.43 -3.73
CA ASN A 28 22.58 13.52 -2.61
C ASN A 28 22.06 14.52 -1.55
N SER A 29 22.88 14.83 -0.55
CA SER A 29 22.52 15.77 0.53
C SER A 29 22.21 17.19 0.07
N ARG A 30 22.56 17.57 -1.17
CA ARG A 30 22.32 18.91 -1.73
C ARG A 30 21.05 18.98 -2.57
N GLY A 31 20.47 17.85 -2.92
CA GLY A 31 19.25 17.79 -3.72
C GLY A 31 19.25 16.63 -4.71
N SER A 32 18.25 16.67 -5.59
CA SER A 32 18.02 15.65 -6.61
C SER A 32 18.02 16.27 -8.00
N MET A 33 18.63 15.58 -8.95
CA MET A 33 18.73 15.97 -10.35
C MET A 33 18.19 14.85 -11.22
N PHE A 34 17.25 15.19 -12.11
CA PHE A 34 16.82 14.27 -13.16
C PHE A 34 17.96 14.02 -14.14
N LEU A 35 18.22 12.75 -14.47
CA LEU A 35 19.21 12.39 -15.48
C LEU A 35 18.51 12.17 -16.83
N TYR A 36 17.72 11.10 -16.92
CA TYR A 36 16.98 10.74 -18.12
C TYR A 36 15.79 9.85 -17.81
N ALA A 37 14.93 9.66 -18.81
CA ALA A 37 13.84 8.71 -18.79
C ALA A 37 13.68 8.10 -20.18
N GLU A 38 13.32 6.83 -20.23
CA GLU A 38 13.11 6.10 -21.48
C GLU A 38 11.75 5.42 -21.49
N ASP A 39 11.17 5.37 -22.70
CA ASP A 39 9.97 4.61 -23.00
C ASP A 39 10.37 3.16 -23.24
N PHE A 40 9.79 2.25 -22.46
CA PHE A 40 10.01 0.81 -22.56
C PHE A 40 8.89 0.12 -23.36
N SER A 41 8.14 0.88 -24.18
CA SER A 41 7.06 0.34 -25.01
C SER A 41 7.61 -0.66 -26.02
N GLY A 42 7.10 -1.90 -25.98
CA GLY A 42 7.57 -2.97 -26.87
C GLY A 42 8.84 -3.67 -26.40
N GLU A 43 9.44 -3.25 -25.29
CA GLU A 43 10.58 -3.92 -24.68
C GLU A 43 10.17 -4.79 -23.49
N GLU A 44 10.74 -6.00 -23.41
CA GLU A 44 10.59 -6.82 -22.23
C GLU A 44 11.47 -6.27 -21.10
N LYS A 45 10.85 -5.97 -19.97
CA LYS A 45 11.50 -5.45 -18.76
C LYS A 45 12.29 -6.53 -18.01
N THR A 46 13.20 -7.19 -18.72
CA THR A 46 14.14 -8.13 -18.12
C THR A 46 15.08 -7.37 -17.18
N GLY A 47 15.59 -8.04 -16.16
CA GLY A 47 16.60 -7.48 -15.27
C GLY A 47 17.88 -7.14 -16.00
N GLU A 48 18.19 -7.77 -17.14
CA GLU A 48 19.33 -7.39 -17.99
C GLU A 48 19.14 -6.05 -18.69
N ALA A 49 17.96 -5.83 -19.31
CA ALA A 49 17.64 -4.55 -19.95
C ALA A 49 17.71 -3.41 -18.94
N ILE A 50 17.16 -3.63 -17.74
CA ILE A 50 17.17 -2.59 -16.71
C ILE A 50 18.55 -2.44 -16.06
N ALA A 51 19.40 -3.49 -16.08
CA ALA A 51 20.82 -3.36 -15.72
C ALA A 51 21.52 -2.35 -16.60
N GLN A 52 21.35 -2.52 -17.91
CA GLN A 52 22.01 -1.68 -18.91
C GLN A 52 21.52 -0.25 -18.81
N PHE A 53 20.20 -0.08 -18.70
CA PHE A 53 19.58 1.21 -18.46
C PHE A 53 20.17 1.93 -17.25
N LEU A 54 20.45 1.24 -16.14
CA LEU A 54 21.03 1.86 -14.93
C LEU A 54 22.54 2.02 -14.97
N LEU A 55 23.25 1.12 -15.67
CA LEU A 55 24.69 1.20 -15.85
C LEU A 55 25.07 2.49 -16.58
N GLN A 56 24.26 2.95 -17.54
CA GLN A 56 24.46 4.22 -18.21
C GLN A 56 24.54 5.40 -17.21
N ALA A 57 23.60 5.49 -16.25
CA ALA A 57 23.65 6.52 -15.21
C ALA A 57 24.88 6.39 -14.31
N ILE A 58 25.29 5.16 -13.98
CA ILE A 58 26.47 4.92 -13.13
C ILE A 58 27.76 5.33 -13.85
N GLU A 59 27.86 5.04 -15.15
CA GLU A 59 28.98 5.43 -15.99
C GLU A 59 29.03 6.96 -16.18
N GLU A 60 27.88 7.62 -16.38
CA GLU A 60 27.78 9.07 -16.49
C GLU A 60 28.20 9.81 -15.21
N ILE A 61 27.76 9.32 -14.04
CA ILE A 61 28.14 9.88 -12.73
C ILE A 61 29.60 9.55 -12.37
N GLY A 62 30.11 8.44 -12.89
CA GLY A 62 31.36 7.83 -12.48
C GLY A 62 31.14 6.84 -11.32
N PRO A 63 31.52 5.56 -11.46
CA PRO A 63 31.24 4.53 -10.45
C PRO A 63 31.78 4.84 -9.05
N SER A 64 32.91 5.55 -8.93
CA SER A 64 33.49 5.94 -7.64
C SER A 64 32.69 7.01 -6.90
N ASN A 65 31.78 7.70 -7.60
CA ASN A 65 30.91 8.71 -7.03
C ASN A 65 29.53 8.15 -6.66
N VAL A 66 29.19 6.93 -7.11
CA VAL A 66 27.90 6.29 -6.82
C VAL A 66 28.01 5.49 -5.52
N LEU A 67 27.22 5.89 -4.52
CA LEU A 67 27.17 5.24 -3.21
C LEU A 67 26.15 4.09 -3.19
N GLN A 68 25.00 4.29 -3.82
CA GLN A 68 23.92 3.32 -3.85
C GLN A 68 23.03 3.49 -5.08
N VAL A 69 22.33 2.41 -5.44
CA VAL A 69 21.28 2.39 -6.44
C VAL A 69 19.98 1.94 -5.78
N ILE A 70 18.95 2.79 -5.81
CA ILE A 70 17.64 2.55 -5.22
C ILE A 70 16.64 2.21 -6.33
N MET A 71 16.06 1.02 -6.28
CA MET A 71 15.15 0.52 -7.31
C MET A 71 14.04 -0.40 -6.77
N ILE A 72 13.12 -0.81 -7.66
CA ILE A 72 12.05 -1.75 -7.35
C ILE A 72 12.62 -3.18 -7.31
N MET A 73 12.23 -3.92 -6.26
CA MET A 73 12.70 -5.26 -5.86
C MET A 73 12.87 -6.31 -6.97
N HIS A 74 11.92 -6.40 -7.91
CA HIS A 74 11.90 -7.48 -8.91
C HIS A 74 13.17 -7.52 -9.78
N LEU A 75 13.87 -6.40 -9.94
CA LEU A 75 15.10 -6.32 -10.73
C LEU A 75 16.35 -6.71 -9.93
N ILE A 76 16.36 -6.51 -8.61
CA ILE A 76 17.58 -6.67 -7.80
C ILE A 76 18.09 -8.11 -7.86
N ALA A 77 17.17 -9.08 -7.88
CA ALA A 77 17.50 -10.50 -7.98
C ALA A 77 18.22 -10.85 -9.29
N GLU A 78 17.78 -10.29 -10.42
CA GLU A 78 18.39 -10.53 -11.73
C GLU A 78 19.71 -9.77 -11.91
N LEU A 79 19.83 -8.57 -11.31
CA LEU A 79 21.02 -7.74 -11.37
C LEU A 79 22.20 -8.27 -10.53
N ARG A 80 21.92 -8.82 -9.35
CA ARG A 80 22.94 -9.43 -8.47
C ARG A 80 23.63 -10.64 -9.13
N VAL A 81 22.94 -11.34 -10.02
CA VAL A 81 23.42 -12.62 -10.58
C VAL A 81 24.34 -12.44 -11.79
N LYS A 82 24.18 -11.39 -12.62
CA LYS A 82 24.79 -11.40 -13.96
C LYS A 82 25.77 -10.29 -14.35
N LYS A 83 25.74 -9.06 -13.79
CA LYS A 83 26.54 -7.93 -14.39
C LYS A 83 27.29 -6.99 -13.44
N PHE A 84 26.99 -6.95 -12.15
CA PHE A 84 27.56 -5.91 -11.24
C PHE A 84 28.85 -6.27 -10.49
N ARG A 85 29.64 -7.26 -10.96
CA ARG A 85 30.94 -7.61 -10.35
C ARG A 85 32.01 -6.51 -10.41
N LYS A 86 31.85 -5.49 -11.26
CA LYS A 86 32.79 -4.35 -11.35
C LYS A 86 32.49 -3.21 -10.36
N CYS A 87 31.31 -3.19 -9.75
CA CYS A 87 30.86 -2.11 -8.85
C CYS A 87 30.61 -2.65 -7.43
N ILE A 88 31.59 -3.38 -6.88
CA ILE A 88 31.50 -4.11 -5.60
C ILE A 88 31.12 -3.20 -4.40
N SER A 89 31.28 -1.88 -4.52
CA SER A 89 30.97 -0.91 -3.46
C SER A 89 29.58 -0.26 -3.54
N ILE A 90 28.74 -0.60 -4.52
CA ILE A 90 27.40 0.02 -4.67
C ILE A 90 26.36 -0.75 -3.86
N TYR A 91 25.70 -0.07 -2.91
CA TYR A 91 24.57 -0.63 -2.17
C TYR A 91 23.29 -0.61 -3.01
N PHE A 92 22.58 -1.74 -3.10
CA PHE A 92 21.27 -1.80 -3.74
C PHE A 92 20.17 -1.67 -2.68
N GLY A 93 19.50 -0.52 -2.67
CA GLY A 93 18.38 -0.24 -1.78
C GLY A 93 17.05 -0.59 -2.42
N LEU A 94 16.19 -1.29 -1.69
CA LEU A 94 14.81 -1.52 -2.11
C LEU A 94 14.00 -0.22 -1.97
N ARG A 95 13.06 0.02 -2.89
CA ARG A 95 11.95 0.94 -2.61
C ARG A 95 11.09 0.37 -1.49
N VAL A 96 11.42 0.73 -0.25
CA VAL A 96 10.75 0.25 0.97
C VAL A 96 9.24 0.39 0.86
N VAL A 97 8.73 1.54 0.43
CA VAL A 97 7.28 1.77 0.20
C VAL A 97 6.67 0.72 -0.72
N HIS A 98 7.35 0.36 -1.81
CA HIS A 98 6.85 -0.63 -2.75
C HIS A 98 6.83 -2.03 -2.12
N THR A 99 7.93 -2.44 -1.47
CA THR A 99 8.03 -3.73 -0.78
C THR A 99 6.95 -3.86 0.30
N LEU A 100 6.78 -2.85 1.16
CA LEU A 100 5.76 -2.86 2.21
C LEU A 100 4.33 -2.85 1.63
N ASN A 101 4.09 -2.20 0.49
CA ASN A 101 2.81 -2.32 -0.22
C ASN A 101 2.59 -3.74 -0.77
N LEU A 102 3.63 -4.48 -1.15
CA LEU A 102 3.51 -5.89 -1.54
C LEU A 102 3.24 -6.80 -0.33
N VAL A 103 3.84 -6.52 0.82
CA VAL A 103 3.51 -7.22 2.08
C VAL A 103 2.01 -7.07 2.40
N PHE A 104 1.49 -5.84 2.32
CA PHE A 104 0.04 -5.59 2.47
C PHE A 104 -0.81 -6.38 1.45
N LYS A 105 -0.36 -6.45 0.20
CA LYS A 105 -1.05 -7.21 -0.86
C LYS A 105 -1.14 -8.69 -0.53
N ASP A 106 -0.07 -9.25 0.00
CA ASP A 106 0.00 -10.67 0.31
C ASP A 106 -0.85 -11.00 1.52
N PHE A 107 -0.87 -10.14 2.55
CA PHE A 107 -1.82 -10.26 3.67
C PHE A 107 -3.27 -10.27 3.18
N ALA A 108 -3.63 -9.29 2.35
CA ALA A 108 -4.97 -9.14 1.80
C ALA A 108 -5.39 -10.26 0.82
N LYS A 109 -4.52 -11.24 0.54
CA LYS A 109 -4.79 -12.41 -0.31
C LYS A 109 -4.64 -13.73 0.42
N LYS A 110 -3.71 -13.82 1.38
CA LYS A 110 -3.37 -15.05 2.08
C LYS A 110 -4.42 -15.42 3.12
N PHE A 111 -4.97 -14.42 3.80
CA PHE A 111 -5.86 -14.61 4.94
C PHE A 111 -7.32 -14.41 4.53
N ALA A 112 -8.13 -15.47 4.62
CA ALA A 112 -9.54 -15.44 4.22
C ALA A 112 -10.35 -14.39 5.00
N TRP A 113 -10.16 -14.32 6.32
CA TRP A 113 -10.82 -13.34 7.18
C TRP A 113 -10.50 -11.89 6.79
N MET A 114 -9.26 -11.61 6.37
CA MET A 114 -8.91 -10.29 5.83
C MET A 114 -9.59 -10.04 4.48
N VAL A 115 -9.56 -11.02 3.58
CA VAL A 115 -10.19 -10.93 2.25
C VAL A 115 -11.68 -10.59 2.39
N ASP A 116 -12.39 -11.34 3.23
CA ASP A 116 -13.83 -11.17 3.45
C ASP A 116 -14.13 -9.79 4.04
N THR A 117 -13.38 -9.38 5.06
CA THR A 117 -13.50 -8.03 5.65
C THR A 117 -13.27 -6.92 4.62
N TYR A 118 -12.24 -7.06 3.77
CA TYR A 118 -11.99 -6.09 2.71
C TYR A 118 -13.12 -6.05 1.66
N GLN A 119 -13.68 -7.20 1.27
CA GLN A 119 -14.79 -7.24 0.32
C GLN A 119 -16.06 -6.62 0.92
N THR A 120 -16.37 -6.92 2.18
CA THR A 120 -17.51 -6.34 2.90
C THR A 120 -17.39 -4.83 3.01
N GLY A 121 -16.24 -4.31 3.46
CA GLY A 121 -15.99 -2.86 3.51
C GLY A 121 -16.09 -2.20 2.13
N LYS A 122 -15.57 -2.84 1.09
CA LYS A 122 -15.67 -2.36 -0.29
C LYS A 122 -17.12 -2.36 -0.80
N ALA A 123 -17.93 -3.35 -0.44
CA ALA A 123 -19.35 -3.43 -0.80
C ALA A 123 -20.13 -2.27 -0.17
N ILE A 124 -19.90 -1.97 1.12
CA ILE A 124 -20.50 -0.81 1.81
C ILE A 124 -20.16 0.48 1.07
N VAL A 125 -18.87 0.76 0.85
CA VAL A 125 -18.43 1.98 0.14
C VAL A 125 -19.03 2.05 -1.26
N LYS A 126 -19.05 0.94 -2.01
CA LYS A 126 -19.61 0.88 -3.36
C LYS A 126 -21.11 1.18 -3.36
N PHE A 127 -21.87 0.63 -2.42
CA PHE A 127 -23.31 0.83 -2.31
C PHE A 127 -23.65 2.31 -2.11
N PHE A 128 -23.11 2.95 -1.07
CA PHE A 128 -23.37 4.37 -0.81
C PHE A 128 -22.85 5.27 -1.93
N ARG A 129 -21.74 4.92 -2.58
CA ARG A 129 -21.23 5.73 -3.68
C ARG A 129 -22.13 5.68 -4.93
N ASN A 130 -22.73 4.54 -5.20
CA ASN A 130 -23.54 4.32 -6.41
C ASN A 130 -24.99 4.77 -6.26
N HIS A 131 -25.52 4.86 -5.02
CA HIS A 131 -26.91 5.24 -4.79
C HIS A 131 -27.00 6.60 -4.09
N GLN A 132 -27.30 7.64 -4.89
CA GLN A 132 -27.27 9.04 -4.44
C GLN A 132 -28.14 9.31 -3.20
N HIS A 133 -29.38 8.82 -3.17
CA HIS A 133 -30.28 9.07 -2.04
C HIS A 133 -29.77 8.49 -0.72
N PHE A 134 -29.19 7.29 -0.74
CA PHE A 134 -28.57 6.68 0.43
C PHE A 134 -27.30 7.42 0.86
N ARG A 135 -26.51 7.90 -0.10
CA ARG A 135 -25.34 8.75 0.17
C ARG A 135 -25.72 10.05 0.85
N ASP A 136 -26.74 10.72 0.34
CA ASP A 136 -27.18 12.02 0.86
C ASP A 136 -27.78 11.86 2.26
N LEU A 137 -28.45 10.73 2.53
CA LEU A 137 -28.90 10.37 3.87
C LEU A 137 -27.70 10.15 4.81
N PHE A 138 -26.69 9.38 4.39
CA PHE A 138 -25.46 9.18 5.18
C PHE A 138 -24.74 10.50 5.50
N ARG A 139 -24.65 11.41 4.53
CA ARG A 139 -24.00 12.73 4.71
C ARG A 139 -24.71 13.64 5.70
N ARG A 140 -25.99 13.41 5.99
CA ARG A 140 -26.68 14.14 7.08
C ARG A 140 -26.18 13.71 8.45
N ASN A 141 -25.66 12.49 8.56
CA ASN A 141 -25.20 11.88 9.81
C ASN A 141 -23.66 11.89 9.95
N SER A 142 -22.93 12.20 8.87
CA SER A 142 -21.45 12.20 8.86
C SER A 142 -20.88 13.49 8.29
N LYS A 143 -19.88 14.06 8.98
CA LYS A 143 -19.03 15.14 8.43
C LYS A 143 -17.95 14.62 7.48
N LEU A 144 -17.75 13.30 7.43
CA LEU A 144 -16.73 12.63 6.64
C LEU A 144 -17.36 11.85 5.50
N ASP A 145 -16.79 11.97 4.30
CA ASP A 145 -17.15 11.12 3.16
C ASP A 145 -16.48 9.74 3.23
N LEU A 146 -17.13 8.75 2.61
CA LEU A 146 -16.57 7.42 2.37
C LEU A 146 -15.49 7.49 1.28
N LEU A 147 -14.32 6.92 1.57
CA LEU A 147 -13.18 6.94 0.67
C LEU A 147 -13.20 5.74 -0.28
N LYS A 148 -12.87 5.97 -1.55
CA LYS A 148 -12.70 4.91 -2.54
C LYS A 148 -11.28 4.37 -2.47
N VAL A 149 -11.13 3.05 -2.52
CA VAL A 149 -9.83 2.40 -2.71
C VAL A 149 -9.20 2.88 -4.04
N SER A 150 -8.00 3.45 -3.97
CA SER A 150 -7.20 3.72 -5.16
C SER A 150 -6.60 2.42 -5.68
N LYS A 151 -6.59 2.22 -7.01
CA LYS A 151 -6.08 1.00 -7.64
C LYS A 151 -4.57 0.79 -7.44
N THR A 152 -3.82 1.84 -7.09
CA THR A 152 -2.35 1.86 -7.22
C THR A 152 -1.58 1.69 -5.91
N ARG A 153 -2.23 1.63 -4.74
CA ARG A 153 -1.53 1.54 -3.43
C ARG A 153 -2.30 0.68 -2.43
N PHE A 154 -1.69 -0.36 -1.87
CA PHE A 154 -2.35 -1.24 -0.91
C PHE A 154 -2.63 -0.59 0.44
N ALA A 155 -1.83 0.42 0.83
CA ALA A 155 -2.16 1.34 1.91
C ALA A 155 -3.57 1.98 1.77
N SER A 156 -4.16 2.00 0.56
CA SER A 156 -5.54 2.45 0.37
C SER A 156 -6.56 1.55 1.08
N HIS A 157 -6.33 0.23 1.18
CA HIS A 157 -7.24 -0.66 1.89
C HIS A 157 -7.26 -0.34 3.38
N TYR A 158 -6.08 -0.12 3.98
CA TYR A 158 -5.96 0.37 5.35
C TYR A 158 -6.73 1.68 5.56
N ILE A 159 -6.52 2.67 4.68
CA ILE A 159 -7.19 3.97 4.77
C ILE A 159 -8.72 3.84 4.65
N VAL A 160 -9.21 2.96 3.77
CA VAL A 160 -10.66 2.73 3.63
C VAL A 160 -11.24 2.07 4.88
N LEU A 161 -10.60 1.02 5.42
CA LEU A 161 -11.06 0.38 6.65
C LEU A 161 -11.02 1.36 7.84
N LYS A 162 -9.95 2.15 7.94
CA LYS A 162 -9.83 3.19 8.98
C LYS A 162 -10.95 4.22 8.85
N ARG A 163 -11.24 4.68 7.63
CA ARG A 163 -12.36 5.58 7.38
C ARG A 163 -13.71 4.96 7.74
N LEU A 164 -13.91 3.68 7.45
CA LEU A 164 -15.15 2.98 7.82
C LEU A 164 -15.35 2.97 9.33
N MET A 165 -14.28 2.71 10.11
CA MET A 165 -14.33 2.80 11.57
C MET A 165 -14.67 4.22 12.04
N ASP A 166 -14.05 5.25 11.45
CA ASP A 166 -14.29 6.64 11.83
C ASP A 166 -15.74 7.10 11.55
N VAL A 167 -16.45 6.44 10.62
CA VAL A 167 -17.85 6.75 10.28
C VAL A 167 -18.85 5.68 10.70
N ARG A 168 -18.42 4.70 11.51
CA ARG A 168 -19.26 3.57 11.95
C ARG A 168 -20.57 4.06 12.58
N GLU A 169 -20.48 4.98 13.54
CA GLU A 169 -21.67 5.53 14.24
C GLU A 169 -22.64 6.20 13.27
N ALA A 170 -22.12 6.94 12.29
CA ALA A 170 -22.94 7.59 11.26
C ALA A 170 -23.60 6.56 10.33
N LEU A 171 -22.91 5.48 9.98
CA LEU A 171 -23.48 4.37 9.20
C LEU A 171 -24.59 3.67 9.98
N THR A 172 -24.36 3.32 11.24
CA THR A 172 -25.35 2.69 12.12
C THR A 172 -26.59 3.58 12.30
N THR A 173 -26.38 4.88 12.55
CA THR A 173 -27.48 5.85 12.67
C THR A 173 -28.27 5.94 11.36
N THR A 174 -27.59 5.94 10.23
CA THR A 174 -28.22 6.05 8.90
C THR A 174 -29.21 4.91 8.65
N ILE A 175 -28.82 3.66 8.91
CA ILE A 175 -29.63 2.49 8.59
C ILE A 175 -30.85 2.31 9.50
N VAL A 176 -30.84 2.87 10.71
CA VAL A 176 -31.98 2.79 11.65
C VAL A 176 -33.04 3.86 11.41
N THR A 177 -32.73 4.91 10.62
CA THR A 177 -33.70 5.99 10.35
C THR A 177 -34.95 5.50 9.63
N SER A 178 -36.10 6.14 9.90
CA SER A 178 -37.33 5.92 9.12
C SER A 178 -37.11 6.20 7.63
N LYS A 179 -36.29 7.22 7.32
CA LYS A 179 -35.98 7.59 5.94
C LYS A 179 -35.24 6.51 5.17
N TRP A 180 -34.33 5.77 5.82
CA TRP A 180 -33.71 4.59 5.21
C TRP A 180 -34.77 3.56 4.80
N LYS A 181 -35.70 3.23 5.70
CA LYS A 181 -36.77 2.25 5.43
C LYS A 181 -37.68 2.68 4.28
N GLU A 182 -38.01 3.97 4.20
CA GLU A 182 -38.77 4.54 3.08
C GLU A 182 -38.01 4.41 1.74
N LEU A 183 -36.72 4.76 1.73
CA LEU A 183 -35.89 4.66 0.54
C LEU A 183 -35.78 3.21 0.05
N VAL A 184 -35.53 2.26 0.97
CA VAL A 184 -35.45 0.83 0.64
C VAL A 184 -36.75 0.33 0.02
N LYS A 185 -37.92 0.70 0.56
CA LYS A 185 -39.22 0.29 0.01
C LYS A 185 -39.52 0.87 -1.37
N ALA A 186 -38.95 2.02 -1.71
CA ALA A 186 -39.16 2.68 -2.99
C ALA A 186 -38.21 2.16 -4.10
N CYS A 187 -37.23 1.34 -3.76
CA CYS A 187 -36.27 0.79 -4.71
C CYS A 187 -36.78 -0.47 -5.42
N ASP A 188 -36.09 -0.85 -6.50
CA ASP A 188 -36.29 -2.14 -7.15
C ASP A 188 -35.85 -3.31 -6.25
N VAL A 189 -36.22 -4.53 -6.62
CA VAL A 189 -35.95 -5.75 -5.84
C VAL A 189 -34.45 -5.96 -5.61
N GLN A 190 -33.59 -5.67 -6.60
CA GLN A 190 -32.15 -5.89 -6.48
C GLN A 190 -31.51 -4.87 -5.53
N THR A 191 -31.83 -3.59 -5.69
CA THR A 191 -31.33 -2.54 -4.81
C THR A 191 -31.84 -2.72 -3.37
N THR A 192 -33.08 -3.18 -3.21
CA THR A 192 -33.66 -3.53 -1.90
C THR A 192 -32.87 -4.65 -1.22
N ALA A 193 -32.59 -5.74 -1.93
CA ALA A 193 -31.79 -6.85 -1.42
C ALA A 193 -30.37 -6.40 -1.05
N ALA A 194 -29.73 -5.59 -1.90
CA ALA A 194 -28.41 -5.03 -1.63
C ALA A 194 -28.41 -4.12 -0.39
N ALA A 195 -29.39 -3.22 -0.26
CA ALA A 195 -29.51 -2.34 0.90
C ALA A 195 -29.68 -3.13 2.21
N ASN A 196 -30.49 -4.18 2.20
CA ASN A 196 -30.67 -5.06 3.35
C ASN A 196 -29.38 -5.80 3.71
N ALA A 197 -28.65 -6.34 2.72
CA ALA A 197 -27.36 -6.98 2.96
C ALA A 197 -26.33 -6.01 3.55
N ILE A 198 -26.28 -4.76 3.03
CA ILE A 198 -25.41 -3.71 3.58
C ILE A 198 -25.80 -3.35 5.02
N ALA A 199 -27.09 -3.25 5.33
CA ALA A 199 -27.54 -2.98 6.68
C ALA A 199 -27.15 -4.11 7.66
N GLN A 200 -27.26 -5.37 7.24
CA GLN A 200 -26.79 -6.51 8.05
C GLN A 200 -25.28 -6.44 8.32
N ASN A 201 -24.47 -6.17 7.28
CA ASN A 201 -23.03 -6.02 7.44
C ASN A 201 -22.64 -4.86 8.37
N ILE A 202 -23.43 -3.78 8.43
CA ILE A 202 -23.18 -2.64 9.33
C ILE A 202 -23.57 -2.95 10.77
N ILE A 203 -24.53 -3.84 11.00
CA ILE A 203 -24.98 -4.25 12.34
C ILE A 203 -24.09 -5.38 12.91
N ASP A 204 -23.44 -6.15 12.04
CA ASP A 204 -22.53 -7.21 12.47
C ASP A 204 -21.32 -6.67 13.23
N GLU A 205 -21.32 -6.88 14.54
CA GLU A 205 -20.23 -6.50 15.44
C GLU A 205 -18.92 -7.24 15.11
N THR A 206 -19.02 -8.48 14.62
CA THR A 206 -17.86 -9.30 14.23
C THR A 206 -17.08 -8.63 13.11
N PHE A 207 -17.80 -8.09 12.11
CA PHE A 207 -17.17 -7.33 11.03
C PHE A 207 -16.36 -6.14 11.52
N TRP A 208 -16.87 -5.41 12.53
CA TRP A 208 -16.15 -4.25 13.08
C TRP A 208 -14.96 -4.65 13.95
N ASP A 209 -15.07 -5.74 14.71
CA ASP A 209 -13.98 -6.30 15.48
C ASP A 209 -12.85 -6.81 14.56
N GLU A 210 -13.20 -7.49 13.46
CA GLU A 210 -12.25 -7.89 12.43
C GLU A 210 -11.55 -6.68 11.79
N ILE A 211 -12.29 -5.62 11.46
CA ILE A 211 -11.65 -4.37 10.97
C ILE A 211 -10.65 -3.84 11.99
N LYS A 212 -11.02 -3.80 13.28
CA LYS A 212 -10.14 -3.30 14.34
C LYS A 212 -8.86 -4.13 14.41
N ILE A 213 -8.97 -5.45 14.39
CA ILE A 213 -7.81 -6.36 14.39
C ILE A 213 -6.92 -6.12 13.17
N ILE A 214 -7.49 -6.02 11.96
CA ILE A 214 -6.71 -5.71 10.74
C ILE A 214 -5.97 -4.39 10.91
N LEU A 215 -6.67 -3.35 11.38
CA LEU A 215 -6.08 -2.03 11.54
C LEU A 215 -4.95 -2.03 12.57
N ASP A 216 -5.11 -2.73 13.69
CA ASP A 216 -4.08 -2.80 14.73
C ASP A 216 -2.84 -3.56 14.21
N ILE A 217 -3.02 -4.71 13.56
CA ILE A 217 -1.91 -5.49 12.98
C ILE A 217 -1.18 -4.71 11.89
N THR A 218 -1.91 -4.01 11.03
CA THR A 218 -1.32 -3.36 9.86
C THR A 218 -0.92 -1.90 10.09
N LYS A 219 -1.22 -1.33 11.27
CA LYS A 219 -0.85 0.04 11.63
C LYS A 219 0.66 0.28 11.62
N PRO A 220 1.51 -0.56 12.24
CA PRO A 220 2.96 -0.36 12.20
C PRO A 220 3.47 -0.31 10.76
N LEU A 221 3.01 -1.25 9.93
CA LEU A 221 3.33 -1.32 8.50
C LEU A 221 2.91 -0.06 7.74
N TYR A 222 1.69 0.44 7.98
CA TYR A 222 1.21 1.69 7.39
C TYR A 222 2.05 2.90 7.84
N MET A 223 2.48 2.95 9.10
CA MET A 223 3.28 4.04 9.64
C MET A 223 4.67 4.10 9.01
N VAL A 224 5.31 2.96 8.75
CA VAL A 224 6.58 2.93 8.01
C VAL A 224 6.39 3.41 6.57
N ILE A 225 5.34 2.96 5.88
CA ILE A 225 5.01 3.46 4.52
C ILE A 225 4.85 4.99 4.53
N LYS A 226 4.06 5.51 5.47
CA LYS A 226 3.80 6.96 5.59
C LYS A 226 5.08 7.74 5.90
N PHE A 227 5.96 7.19 6.73
CA PHE A 227 7.26 7.80 7.03
C PHE A 227 8.16 7.83 5.79
N SER A 228 8.21 6.73 5.04
CA SER A 228 9.03 6.61 3.83
C SER A 228 8.52 7.46 2.66
N ASP A 229 7.21 7.72 2.57
CA ASP A 229 6.62 8.65 1.60
C ASP A 229 6.80 10.14 1.99
N GLY A 230 7.28 10.43 3.21
CA GLY A 230 7.49 11.79 3.70
C GLY A 230 8.80 12.43 3.22
N GLU A 231 8.85 13.76 3.25
CA GLU A 231 10.04 14.53 2.83
C GLU A 231 11.22 14.40 3.82
N GLY A 232 12.44 14.54 3.29
CA GLY A 232 13.71 14.54 4.05
C GLY A 232 14.48 13.21 4.00
N PRO A 233 15.71 13.17 4.52
CA PRO A 233 16.51 11.94 4.58
C PRO A 233 15.85 10.91 5.52
N LYS A 234 15.58 9.70 5.01
CA LYS A 234 14.91 8.61 5.75
C LYS A 234 15.75 7.36 5.94
N SER A 235 16.84 7.22 5.19
CA SER A 235 17.60 5.97 5.06
C SER A 235 18.26 5.51 6.35
N SER A 236 18.67 6.44 7.23
CA SER A 236 19.23 6.11 8.55
C SER A 236 18.21 5.45 9.47
N ASP A 237 16.96 5.89 9.41
CA ASP A 237 15.92 5.53 10.37
C ASP A 237 15.09 4.33 9.90
N ILE A 238 15.20 3.97 8.61
CA ILE A 238 14.27 3.02 7.99
C ILE A 238 14.44 1.60 8.54
N TYR A 239 15.68 1.20 8.82
CA TYR A 239 15.99 -0.13 9.36
C TYR A 239 15.46 -0.29 10.78
N GLU A 240 15.73 0.68 11.65
CA GLU A 240 15.20 0.70 13.01
C GLU A 240 13.66 0.69 13.01
N ARG A 241 13.03 1.48 12.13
CA ARG A 241 11.57 1.51 12.01
C ARG A 241 10.99 0.20 11.48
N MET A 242 11.68 -0.50 10.59
CA MET A 242 11.25 -1.82 10.11
C MET A 242 11.37 -2.88 11.21
N ASP A 243 12.42 -2.82 12.04
CA ASP A 243 12.59 -3.73 13.18
C ASP A 243 11.50 -3.49 14.24
N ASN A 244 11.28 -2.23 14.62
CA ASN A 244 10.19 -1.84 15.53
C ASN A 244 8.82 -2.23 14.97
N MET A 245 8.61 -2.03 13.66
CA MET A 245 7.38 -2.47 12.99
C MET A 245 7.14 -3.96 13.16
N LEU A 246 8.16 -4.80 12.96
CA LEU A 246 8.03 -6.25 13.12
C LEU A 246 7.68 -6.62 14.57
N GLY A 247 8.35 -6.01 15.55
CA GLY A 247 8.07 -6.21 16.97
C GLY A 247 6.65 -5.80 17.37
N GLU A 248 6.21 -4.60 16.96
CA GLU A 248 4.84 -4.11 17.22
C GLU A 248 3.78 -5.02 16.58
N MET A 249 4.02 -5.49 15.34
CA MET A 249 3.12 -6.41 14.65
C MET A 249 3.03 -7.75 15.37
N GLN A 250 4.17 -8.28 15.84
CA GLN A 250 4.20 -9.50 16.64
C GLN A 250 3.37 -9.33 17.90
N GLU A 251 3.62 -8.28 18.66
CA GLU A 251 2.94 -8.00 19.93
C GLU A 251 1.42 -7.95 19.75
N VAL A 252 0.94 -7.23 18.72
CA VAL A 252 -0.49 -7.13 18.41
C VAL A 252 -1.08 -8.47 17.95
N MET A 253 -0.33 -9.22 17.14
CA MET A 253 -0.83 -10.48 16.58
C MET A 253 -0.92 -11.56 17.66
N THR A 254 0.06 -11.63 18.56
CA THR A 254 0.17 -12.71 19.55
C THR A 254 -0.61 -12.44 20.85
N ARG A 255 -1.44 -11.38 20.91
CA ARG A 255 -2.27 -11.13 22.09
C ARG A 255 -3.25 -12.27 22.33
N GLU A 256 -3.54 -12.56 23.59
CA GLU A 256 -4.41 -13.69 23.95
C GLU A 256 -5.84 -13.55 23.42
N ASP A 257 -6.32 -12.31 23.31
CA ASP A 257 -7.64 -11.92 22.82
C ASP A 257 -7.73 -11.84 21.30
N ASN A 258 -6.61 -12.01 20.57
CA ASN A 258 -6.61 -12.02 19.11
C ASN A 258 -6.99 -13.42 18.59
N PRO A 259 -8.15 -13.58 17.93
CA PRO A 259 -8.61 -14.87 17.41
C PRO A 259 -7.70 -15.43 16.30
N HIS A 260 -6.88 -14.59 15.68
CA HIS A 260 -6.00 -14.98 14.57
C HIS A 260 -4.55 -15.18 14.99
N LYS A 261 -4.22 -15.21 16.29
CA LYS A 261 -2.83 -15.27 16.79
C LYS A 261 -1.96 -16.38 16.19
N ASP A 262 -2.57 -17.51 15.85
CA ASP A 262 -1.89 -18.68 15.27
C ASP A 262 -1.40 -18.44 13.82
N ASP A 263 -1.89 -17.41 13.14
CA ASP A 263 -1.43 -17.01 11.82
C ASP A 263 -0.11 -16.22 11.83
N TRP A 264 0.43 -15.87 13.01
CA TRP A 264 1.67 -15.08 13.12
C TRP A 264 2.83 -15.67 12.32
N SER A 265 3.01 -16.99 12.35
CA SER A 265 4.10 -17.65 11.60
C SER A 265 4.03 -17.34 10.09
N LYS A 266 2.82 -17.34 9.51
CA LYS A 266 2.58 -17.01 8.10
C LYS A 266 2.74 -15.51 7.83
N VAL A 267 2.30 -14.67 8.77
CA VAL A 267 2.50 -13.20 8.68
C VAL A 267 3.99 -12.88 8.66
N ASN A 268 4.76 -13.46 9.59
CA ASN A 268 6.20 -13.28 9.70
C ASN A 268 6.93 -13.79 8.45
N GLU A 269 6.55 -14.95 7.92
CA GLU A 269 7.08 -15.47 6.65
C GLU A 269 6.89 -14.47 5.50
N ILE A 270 5.68 -13.91 5.34
CA ILE A 270 5.42 -12.91 4.28
C ILE A 270 6.28 -11.66 4.44
N ILE A 271 6.54 -11.21 5.68
CA ILE A 271 7.36 -10.02 5.94
C ILE A 271 8.84 -10.30 5.63
N LEU A 272 9.37 -11.46 6.04
CA LEU A 272 10.80 -11.78 5.91
C LEU A 272 11.22 -12.19 4.50
N TYR A 273 10.32 -12.77 3.72
CA TYR A 273 10.62 -13.29 2.38
C TYR A 273 10.15 -12.37 1.24
N ARG A 274 9.77 -11.12 1.56
CA ARG A 274 9.50 -10.04 0.61
C ARG A 274 10.65 -9.03 0.57
#